data_AF-V5G8S9-F1
#
_entry.id   AF-V5G8S9-F1
#
_cell.length_a   1.000
_cell.length_b   1.000
_cell.length_c   1.000
_cell.angle_alpha   90.00
_cell.angle_beta   90.00
_cell.angle_gamma   90.00
#
_symmetry.space_group_name_H-M   'P 1'
#
loop_
_entity.id
_entity.type
_entity.pdbx_description
1 polymer ?
#
loop_
_entity_poly.entity_id
_entity_poly.type
_entity_poly.pdbx_seq_one_letter_code
_entity_poly.pdbx_strand_id
1 'polypeptide(L)'
;EQFLYELSEISHFAERISCLMFQVEFDDSISTIGNTLTNIKATCEYLVNSVELKEVMAIILTLGNYMNGGNMTRGQADGFGLEILSKLKDVKSKDSKITLLHYIVR
;
A
#
# COMPACT_ATOMS: atom_id res chain seq x y z
N GLU A 1 39.57 5.08 35.34
CA GLU A 1 40.21 5.98 34.36
C GLU A 1 41.05 5.24 33.33
N GLN A 2 41.74 4.14 33.70
CA GLN A 2 42.57 3.32 32.78
C GLN A 2 41.89 2.94 31.45
N PHE A 3 40.63 2.47 31.48
CA PHE A 3 39.90 2.09 30.25
C PHE A 3 39.73 3.24 29.24
N LEU A 4 39.40 4.45 29.72
CA LEU A 4 39.23 5.62 28.86
C LEU A 4 40.57 6.11 28.32
N TYR A 5 41.64 5.99 29.12
CA TYR A 5 43.00 6.29 28.68
C TYR A 5 43.45 5.35 27.55
N GLU A 6 43.27 4.04 27.72
CA GLU A 6 43.59 3.04 26.68
C GLU A 6 42.77 3.24 25.40
N LEU A 7 41.48 3.60 25.54
CA LEU A 7 40.66 3.98 24.38
C LEU A 7 41.19 5.21 23.65
N SER A 8 41.70 6.21 24.38
CA SER A 8 42.24 7.44 23.79
C SER A 8 43.53 7.23 22.99
N GLU A 9 44.27 6.15 23.26
CA GLU A 9 45.46 5.78 22.50
C GLU A 9 45.13 5.14 21.14
N ILE A 10 43.88 4.73 20.92
CA ILE A 10 43.44 4.16 19.64
C ILE A 10 43.24 5.28 18.63
N SER A 11 44.06 5.29 17.58
CA SER A 11 43.94 6.25 16.49
C SER A 11 42.58 6.16 15.78
N HIS A 12 41.92 7.31 15.59
CA HIS A 12 40.62 7.40 14.92
C HIS A 12 39.54 6.50 15.56
N PHE A 13 39.53 6.41 16.88
CA PHE A 13 38.65 5.51 17.62
C PHE A 13 37.18 5.68 17.23
N ALA A 14 36.68 6.92 17.17
CA ALA A 14 35.27 7.20 16.87
C ALA A 14 34.88 6.77 15.45
N GLU A 15 35.73 7.03 14.47
CA GLU A 15 35.52 6.65 13.07
C GLU A 15 35.56 5.12 12.91
N ARG A 16 36.50 4.44 13.59
CA ARG A 16 36.57 2.97 13.58
C ARG A 16 35.32 2.34 14.17
N ILE A 17 34.82 2.85 15.30
CA ILE A 17 33.57 2.39 15.90
C ILE A 17 32.39 2.61 14.94
N SER A 18 32.32 3.77 14.30
CA SER A 18 31.28 4.07 13.30
C SER A 18 31.31 3.08 12.14
N CYS A 19 32.49 2.75 11.61
CA CYS A 19 32.65 1.76 10.54
C CYS A 19 32.27 0.35 10.99
N LEU A 20 32.65 -0.05 12.20
CA LEU A 20 32.30 -1.37 12.74
C LEU A 20 30.79 -1.50 12.96
N MET A 21 30.15 -0.46 13.50
CA MET A 21 28.69 -0.41 13.63
C MET A 21 28.00 -0.51 12.27
N PHE A 22 28.44 0.31 11.30
CA PHE A 22 27.91 0.25 9.95
C PHE A 22 28.05 -1.14 9.33
N GLN A 23 29.22 -1.78 9.47
CA GLN A 23 29.45 -3.12 8.95
C GLN A 23 28.50 -4.16 9.56
N VAL A 24 28.22 -4.05 10.86
CA VAL A 24 27.27 -4.95 11.55
C VAL A 24 25.84 -4.71 11.08
N GLU A 25 25.45 -3.46 10.85
CA GLU A 25 24.07 -3.09 10.49
C GLU A 25 23.78 -3.13 8.98
N PHE A 26 24.81 -3.23 8.14
CA PHE A 26 24.69 -3.03 6.69
C PHE A 26 23.78 -4.07 6.03
N ASP A 27 24.02 -5.36 6.30
CA ASP A 27 23.29 -6.45 5.65
C ASP A 27 21.79 -6.44 6.01
N ASP A 28 21.47 -6.16 7.27
CA ASP A 28 20.08 -6.02 7.72
C ASP A 28 19.41 -4.80 7.09
N SER A 29 20.14 -3.68 7.00
CA SER A 29 19.64 -2.43 6.40
C SER A 29 19.35 -2.61 4.92
N ILE A 30 20.29 -3.16 4.15
CA ILE A 30 20.11 -3.35 2.71
C ILE A 30 19.04 -4.39 2.40
N SER A 31 18.96 -5.46 3.19
CA SER A 31 17.90 -6.48 3.08
C SER A 31 16.51 -5.87 3.32
N THR A 32 16.38 -5.05 4.37
CA THR A 32 15.11 -4.37 4.70
C THR A 32 14.66 -3.43 3.57
N ILE A 33 15.58 -2.63 3.03
CA ILE A 33 15.32 -1.74 1.90
C ILE A 33 14.94 -2.55 0.65
N GLY A 34 15.71 -3.60 0.34
CA GLY A 34 15.49 -4.46 -0.83
C GLY A 34 14.12 -5.15 -0.78
N ASN A 35 13.73 -5.68 0.37
CA ASN A 35 12.42 -6.31 0.57
C ASN A 35 11.28 -5.30 0.41
N THR A 36 11.44 -4.09 0.96
CA THR A 36 10.45 -3.02 0.83
C THR A 36 10.25 -2.62 -0.64
N LEU A 37 11.34 -2.44 -1.38
CA LEU A 37 11.29 -2.10 -2.81
C LEU A 37 10.66 -3.22 -3.65
N THR A 38 11.00 -4.47 -3.35
CA THR A 38 10.45 -5.65 -4.04
C THR A 38 8.94 -5.73 -3.83
N ASN A 39 8.48 -5.55 -2.59
CA ASN A 39 7.06 -5.58 -2.25
C ASN A 39 6.28 -4.43 -2.92
N ILE A 40 6.82 -3.21 -2.92
CA ILE A 40 6.20 -2.06 -3.60
C ILE A 40 6.08 -2.35 -5.10
N LYS A 41 7.16 -2.80 -5.74
CA LYS A 41 7.17 -3.12 -7.16
C LYS A 41 6.13 -4.19 -7.51
N ALA A 42 6.14 -5.32 -6.80
CA ALA A 42 5.20 -6.41 -7.03
C ALA A 42 3.75 -5.96 -6.83
N THR A 43 3.48 -5.14 -5.81
CA THR A 43 2.15 -4.58 -5.55
C THR A 43 1.71 -3.66 -6.69
N CYS A 44 2.55 -2.75 -7.16
CA CYS A 44 2.23 -1.87 -8.28
C CYS A 44 1.98 -2.67 -9.58
N GLU A 45 2.80 -3.68 -9.86
CA GLU A 45 2.62 -4.56 -11.01
C GLU A 45 1.29 -5.31 -10.94
N TYR A 46 0.93 -5.84 -9.77
CA TYR A 46 -0.35 -6.50 -9.56
C TYR A 46 -1.52 -5.53 -9.77
N LEU A 47 -1.48 -4.33 -9.15
CA LEU A 47 -2.56 -3.34 -9.26
C LEU A 47 -2.79 -2.87 -10.70
N VAL A 48 -1.73 -2.76 -11.52
CA VAL A 48 -1.81 -2.30 -12.90
C VAL A 48 -2.21 -3.43 -13.86
N ASN A 49 -1.75 -4.66 -13.61
CA ASN A 49 -1.86 -5.74 -14.59
C ASN A 49 -2.94 -6.78 -14.26
N SER A 50 -3.40 -6.90 -13.01
CA SER A 50 -4.44 -7.88 -12.65
C SER A 50 -5.73 -7.61 -13.42
N VAL A 51 -6.17 -8.61 -14.16
CA VAL A 51 -7.41 -8.58 -14.94
C VAL A 51 -8.60 -8.67 -13.99
N GLU A 52 -8.50 -9.52 -12.97
CA GLU A 52 -9.52 -9.77 -11.95
C GLU A 52 -9.80 -8.49 -11.15
N LEU A 53 -8.76 -7.74 -10.79
CA LEU A 53 -8.94 -6.45 -10.11
C LEU A 53 -9.64 -5.44 -11.01
N LYS A 54 -9.28 -5.38 -12.30
CA LYS A 54 -9.95 -4.50 -13.27
C LYS A 54 -11.42 -4.86 -13.45
N GLU A 55 -11.75 -6.15 -13.47
CA GLU A 55 -13.14 -6.62 -13.54
C GLU A 55 -13.95 -6.16 -12.33
N VAL A 56 -13.41 -6.29 -11.12
CA VAL A 56 -14.06 -5.78 -9.90
C VAL A 56 -14.29 -4.27 -9.99
N MET A 57 -13.27 -3.50 -10.42
CA MET A 57 -13.40 -2.05 -10.60
C MET A 57 -14.44 -1.70 -11.67
N ALA A 58 -14.50 -2.46 -12.77
CA ALA A 58 -15.49 -2.27 -13.82
C ALA A 58 -16.93 -2.53 -13.31
N ILE A 59 -17.15 -3.60 -12.54
CA ILE A 59 -18.45 -3.89 -11.92
C ILE A 59 -18.87 -2.73 -11.01
N ILE A 60 -17.97 -2.24 -10.17
CA ILE A 60 -18.23 -1.10 -9.29
C ILE A 60 -18.61 0.14 -10.10
N LEU A 61 -17.88 0.44 -11.18
CA LEU A 61 -18.16 1.58 -12.05
C LEU A 61 -19.53 1.44 -12.74
N THR A 62 -19.83 0.27 -13.30
CA THR A 62 -21.10 -0.01 -13.98
C THR A 62 -22.28 0.14 -13.02
N LEU A 63 -22.20 -0.43 -11.81
CA LEU A 63 -23.25 -0.32 -10.81
C LEU A 63 -23.39 1.12 -10.31
N GLY A 64 -22.28 1.81 -10.08
CA GLY A 64 -22.27 3.23 -9.70
C GLY A 64 -22.96 4.11 -10.76
N ASN A 65 -22.63 3.93 -12.03
CA ASN A 65 -23.25 4.66 -13.13
C ASN A 65 -24.74 4.35 -13.27
N TYR A 66 -25.14 3.08 -13.15
CA TYR A 66 -26.56 2.69 -13.17
C TYR A 66 -27.35 3.35 -12.04
N MET A 67 -26.84 3.29 -10.81
CA MET A 67 -27.50 3.87 -9.64
C MET A 67 -27.58 5.40 -9.70
N ASN A 68 -26.62 6.06 -10.37
CA ASN A 68 -26.55 7.51 -10.49
C ASN A 68 -27.06 8.04 -11.85
N GLY A 69 -27.69 7.21 -12.69
CA GLY A 69 -28.06 7.52 -14.08
C GLY A 69 -28.96 8.75 -14.29
N GLY A 70 -29.62 9.25 -13.23
CA GLY A 70 -30.39 10.50 -13.27
C GLY A 70 -29.58 11.77 -12.94
N ASN A 71 -28.30 11.63 -12.58
CA ASN A 71 -27.42 12.74 -12.24
C ASN A 71 -26.39 12.93 -13.35
N MET A 72 -26.46 14.09 -14.03
CA MET A 72 -25.62 14.44 -15.18
C MET A 72 -24.11 14.45 -14.86
N THR A 73 -23.73 14.53 -13.58
CA THR A 73 -22.31 14.52 -13.13
C THR A 73 -21.85 13.19 -12.54
N ARG A 74 -22.76 12.23 -12.28
CA ARG A 74 -22.43 10.98 -11.56
C ARG A 74 -22.90 9.71 -12.26
N GLY A 75 -23.82 9.80 -13.21
CA GLY A 75 -24.39 8.66 -13.93
C GLY A 75 -23.62 8.25 -15.18
N GLN A 76 -22.55 8.97 -15.53
CA GLN A 76 -21.73 8.78 -16.75
C GLN A 76 -20.25 8.99 -16.42
N ALA A 77 -19.78 8.40 -15.33
CA ALA A 77 -18.38 8.51 -14.92
C ALA A 77 -17.50 7.51 -15.70
N ASP A 78 -16.29 7.96 -16.05
CA ASP A 78 -15.24 7.11 -16.66
C ASP A 78 -14.37 6.39 -15.60
N GLY A 79 -14.55 6.75 -14.33
CA GLY A 79 -13.81 6.20 -13.20
C GLY A 79 -14.30 6.77 -11.87
N PHE A 80 -13.68 6.32 -10.79
CA PHE A 80 -13.99 6.77 -9.44
C PHE A 80 -12.72 6.84 -8.58
N GLY A 81 -12.74 7.67 -7.54
CA GLY A 81 -11.70 7.68 -6.52
C GLY A 81 -11.77 6.45 -5.62
N LEU A 82 -10.61 5.91 -5.23
CA LEU A 82 -10.50 4.67 -4.44
C LEU A 82 -11.15 4.78 -3.05
N GLU A 83 -11.38 5.99 -2.54
CA GLU A 83 -12.10 6.24 -1.30
C GLU A 83 -13.53 5.64 -1.31
N ILE A 84 -14.13 5.43 -2.49
CA ILE A 84 -15.46 4.82 -2.60
C ILE A 84 -15.49 3.35 -2.19
N LEU A 85 -14.36 2.63 -2.30
CA LEU A 85 -14.27 1.20 -1.96
C LEU A 85 -14.67 0.96 -0.50
N SER A 86 -14.28 1.87 0.40
CA SER A 86 -14.65 1.81 1.81
C SER A 86 -16.15 1.96 2.08
N LYS A 87 -16.88 2.59 1.15
CA LYS A 87 -18.31 2.92 1.25
C LYS A 87 -19.21 1.86 0.63
N LEU A 88 -18.67 0.90 -0.12
CA LEU A 88 -19.45 -0.17 -0.76
C LEU A 88 -20.24 -1.03 0.24
N LYS A 89 -19.73 -1.13 1.48
CA LYS A 89 -20.40 -1.82 2.58
C LYS A 89 -21.63 -1.06 3.12
N ASP A 90 -21.71 0.24 2.88
CA ASP A 90 -22.74 1.12 3.44
C ASP A 90 -23.93 1.30 2.47
N VAL A 91 -23.72 1.05 1.17
CA VAL A 91 -24.77 1.08 0.15
C VAL A 91 -25.58 -0.21 0.24
N LYS A 92 -26.88 -0.09 0.55
CA LYS A 92 -27.78 -1.23 0.77
C LYS A 92 -28.88 -1.33 -0.26
N SER A 93 -29.38 -2.55 -0.45
CA SER A 93 -30.62 -2.83 -1.18
C SER A 93 -31.82 -2.13 -0.53
N LYS A 94 -32.93 -2.01 -1.27
CA LYS A 94 -34.16 -1.36 -0.80
C LYS A 94 -34.71 -1.98 0.49
N ASP A 95 -34.54 -3.28 0.68
CA ASP A 95 -34.93 -4.02 1.88
C ASP A 95 -33.83 -4.07 2.96
N SER A 96 -32.70 -3.38 2.76
CA SER A 96 -31.55 -3.29 3.65
C SER A 96 -30.86 -4.60 4.03
N LYS A 97 -31.16 -5.71 3.32
CA LYS A 97 -30.61 -7.05 3.62
C LYS A 97 -29.26 -7.32 2.98
N ILE A 98 -28.98 -6.71 1.83
CA ILE A 98 -27.78 -6.98 1.03
C ILE A 98 -27.08 -5.64 0.76
N THR A 99 -25.76 -5.62 0.89
CA THR A 99 -24.95 -4.44 0.53
C THR A 99 -24.41 -4.57 -0.89
N LEU A 100 -23.99 -3.47 -1.48
CA LEU A 100 -23.33 -3.49 -2.79
C LEU A 100 -22.08 -4.38 -2.78
N LEU A 101 -21.32 -4.34 -1.67
CA LEU A 101 -20.19 -5.26 -1.48
C LEU A 101 -20.61 -6.74 -1.50
N HIS A 102 -21.71 -7.11 -0.85
CA HIS A 102 -22.22 -8.50 -0.89
C HIS A 102 -22.61 -8.93 -2.31
N TYR A 103 -23.02 -7.99 -3.17
CA TYR A 103 -23.34 -8.28 -4.57
C TYR A 103 -22.08 -8.48 -5.42
N ILE A 104 -21.04 -7.69 -5.17
CA ILE A 104 -19.77 -7.74 -5.93
C ILE A 104 -18.97 -9.02 -5.63
N VAL A 105 -19.06 -9.54 -4.40
CA VAL A 105 -18.30 -10.72 -3.94
C VAL A 105 -19.05 -12.04 -4.19
N ARG A 106 -20.27 -11.99 -4.74
CA ARG A 106 -21.05 -13.17 -5.15
C ARG A 106 -20.72 -13.58 -6.57
#